data_AF-A0A4S8M7M6-F1
#
_entry.id   AF-A0A4S8M7M6-F1
#
_cell.length_a   1.000
_cell.length_b   1.000
_cell.length_c   1.000
_cell.angle_alpha   90.00
_cell.angle_beta   90.00
_cell.angle_gamma   90.00
#
_symmetry.space_group_name_H-M   'P 1'
#
loop_
_entity.id
_entity.type
_entity.pdbx_description
1 polymer ?
#
loop_
_entity_poly.entity_id
_entity_poly.type
_entity_poly.pdbx_seq_one_letter_code
_entity_poly.pdbx_strand_id
1 'polypeptide(L)' 'LIPASQNGFRSKFQTNNNAFILRTLIDKAMAEGDALFVVFLDISNAFPSADHSFLWLRMQTLGLTGIYFD' A
#
# COMPACT_ATOMS: atom_id res chain seq x y z
N LEU A 1 -9.00 8.66 0.34
CA LEU A 1 -7.94 8.61 -0.69
C LEU A 1 -7.10 7.34 -0.56
N ILE A 2 -6.49 7.12 0.61
CA ILE A 2 -5.65 5.94 0.86
C ILE A 2 -6.54 4.75 1.28
N PRO A 3 -6.38 3.55 0.69
CA PRO A 3 -7.19 2.39 1.04
C PRO A 3 -6.89 1.88 2.46
N ALA A 4 -7.87 1.22 3.08
CA ALA A 4 -7.74 0.73 4.46
C ALA A 4 -6.58 -0.28 4.65
N SER A 5 -6.23 -1.01 3.59
CA SER A 5 -5.14 -1.99 3.55
C SER A 5 -3.73 -1.38 3.44
N GLN A 6 -3.62 -0.06 3.23
CA GLN A 6 -2.34 0.62 3.16
C GLN A 6 -1.88 1.00 4.56
N ASN A 7 -0.71 0.46 4.94
CA ASN A 7 -0.13 0.62 6.27
C ASN A 7 1.18 1.42 6.28
N GLY A 8 2.00 1.28 5.24
CA GLY A 8 3.32 1.94 5.18
C GLY A 8 3.20 3.45 5.28
N PHE A 9 4.11 4.12 5.98
CA PHE A 9 4.13 5.60 6.09
C PHE A 9 2.80 6.23 6.59
N ARG A 10 1.96 5.47 7.29
CA ARG A 10 0.65 5.93 7.78
C ARG A 10 0.63 5.93 9.30
N SER A 11 0.28 7.07 9.88
CA SER A 11 0.22 7.23 11.34
C SER A 11 -0.68 6.18 11.99
N LYS A 12 -0.19 5.57 13.09
CA LYS A 12 -0.83 4.48 13.86
C LYS A 12 -0.91 3.12 13.14
N PHE A 13 -0.34 2.98 11.94
CA PHE A 13 -0.20 1.68 11.28
C PHE A 13 1.22 1.17 11.42
N GLN A 14 1.36 -0.15 11.61
CA GLN A 14 2.63 -0.81 11.80
C GLN A 14 2.75 -2.02 10.87
N THR A 15 3.97 -2.49 10.65
CA THR A 15 4.26 -3.67 9.83
C THR A 15 3.48 -4.91 10.27
N ASN A 16 3.34 -5.09 11.59
CA ASN A 16 2.67 -6.25 12.18
C ASN A 16 1.20 -6.38 11.78
N ASN A 17 0.52 -5.28 11.43
CA ASN A 17 -0.88 -5.30 11.04
C ASN A 17 -1.10 -6.17 9.79
N ASN A 18 -0.22 -6.08 8.77
CA ASN A 18 -0.36 -6.87 7.55
C ASN A 18 -0.03 -8.35 7.79
N ALA A 19 0.98 -8.63 8.63
CA ALA A 19 1.31 -9.99 9.01
C ALA A 19 0.16 -10.66 9.78
N PHE A 20 -0.49 -9.92 10.69
CA PHE A 20 -1.68 -10.39 11.40
C PHE A 20 -2.83 -10.70 10.44
N ILE A 21 -3.14 -9.81 9.50
CA ILE A 21 -4.21 -10.04 8.50
C ILE A 21 -3.91 -11.31 7.68
N LEU A 22 -2.69 -11.46 7.16
CA LEU A 22 -2.30 -12.65 6.41
C LEU A 22 -2.45 -13.91 7.26
N ARG A 23 -2.02 -13.87 8.52
CA ARG A 23 -2.16 -15.00 9.44
C ARG A 23 -3.64 -15.38 9.64
N THR A 24 -4.50 -14.41 9.89
CA THR A 24 -5.94 -14.64 10.04
C THR A 24 -6.58 -15.23 8.78
N LEU A 25 -6.16 -14.78 7.59
CA LEU A 25 -6.64 -15.35 6.32
C LEU A 25 -6.21 -16.81 6.15
N ILE A 26 -4.97 -17.15 6.53
CA ILE A 26 -4.48 -18.53 6.53
C ILE A 26 -5.30 -19.39 7.48
N ASP A 27 -5.47 -18.95 8.74
CA ASP A 27 -6.21 -19.70 9.75
C ASP A 27 -7.67 -19.93 9.32
N LYS A 28 -8.30 -18.93 8.67
CA LYS A 28 -9.64 -19.04 8.11
C LYS A 28 -9.73 -20.07 6.98
N ALA A 29 -8.85 -19.97 5.97
CA ALA A 29 -8.85 -20.89 4.84
C ALA A 29 -8.64 -22.34 5.29
N MET A 30 -7.74 -22.56 6.26
CA MET A 30 -7.52 -23.88 6.86
C MET A 30 -8.78 -24.41 7.57
N ALA A 31 -9.52 -23.56 8.28
CA ALA A 31 -10.74 -23.95 8.97
C ALA A 31 -11.90 -24.28 8.01
N GLU A 32 -11.96 -23.60 6.87
CA GLU A 32 -12.99 -23.78 5.85
C GLU A 32 -12.64 -24.91 4.85
N GLY A 33 -11.40 -25.39 4.86
CA GLY A 33 -10.90 -26.39 3.89
C GLY A 33 -10.60 -25.80 2.51
N ASP A 34 -10.44 -24.48 2.43
CA ASP A 34 -10.20 -23.74 1.20
C ASP A 34 -8.70 -23.52 0.94
N ALA A 35 -8.35 -23.35 -0.34
CA ALA A 35 -7.01 -22.94 -0.75
C ALA A 35 -6.86 -21.40 -0.71
N LEU A 36 -5.86 -20.91 0.01
CA LEU A 36 -5.47 -19.49 -0.01
C LEU A 36 -4.29 -19.27 -0.98
N PHE A 37 -4.52 -18.50 -2.04
CA PHE A 37 -3.47 -18.09 -2.97
C PHE A 37 -2.94 -16.69 -2.59
N VAL A 38 -1.62 -16.53 -2.55
CA VAL A 38 -0.95 -15.29 -2.13
C VAL A 38 0.15 -14.92 -3.13
N VAL A 39 0.26 -13.61 -3.43
CA VAL A 39 1.34 -13.05 -4.25
C VAL A 39 2.15 -12.08 -3.42
N PHE A 40 3.48 -12.27 -3.39
CA PHE A 40 4.43 -11.31 -2.83
C PHE A 40 4.94 -10.43 -3.97
N LEU A 41 4.41 -9.21 -4.05
CA LEU A 41 4.79 -8.22 -5.04
C LEU A 41 5.76 -7.21 -4.41
N ASP A 42 6.86 -6.92 -5.12
CA ASP A 42 7.77 -5.84 -4.78
C ASP A 42 8.02 -4.95 -6.00
N ILE A 43 8.28 -3.67 -5.76
CA ILE A 43 8.57 -2.68 -6.81
C ILE A 43 10.05 -2.30 -6.69
N SER A 44 10.86 -2.68 -7.67
CA SER A 44 12.28 -2.35 -7.68
C SER A 44 12.48 -0.85 -7.83
N ASN A 45 13.32 -0.28 -6.96
CA ASN A 45 13.75 1.13 -7.02
C ASN A 45 12.58 2.14 -7.00
N ALA A 46 11.56 1.89 -6.16
CA ALA A 46 10.27 2.58 -6.20
C ALA A 46 10.34 4.13 -6.14
N PHE A 47 11.31 4.73 -5.44
CA PHE A 47 11.43 6.19 -5.39
C PHE A 47 12.07 6.76 -6.67
N PRO A 48 13.27 6.33 -7.10
CA PRO A 48 13.83 6.86 -8.35
C PRO A 48 13.08 6.42 -9.62
N SER A 49 12.32 5.32 -9.58
CA SER A 49 11.53 4.86 -10.72
C SER A 49 10.16 5.52 -10.83
N ALA A 50 9.80 6.43 -9.93
CA ALA A 50 8.51 7.09 -9.95
C ALA A 50 8.42 8.10 -11.10
N ASP A 51 7.34 8.05 -11.89
CA ASP A 51 7.05 9.08 -12.89
C ASP A 51 6.60 10.37 -12.20
N HIS A 52 7.47 11.38 -12.21
CA HIS A 52 7.20 12.67 -11.61
C HIS A 52 6.03 13.40 -12.29
N SER A 53 5.91 13.32 -13.62
CA SER A 53 4.82 13.99 -14.34
C SER A 53 3.47 13.43 -13.92
N PHE A 54 3.39 12.09 -13.81
CA PHE A 54 2.21 11.43 -13.30
C PHE A 54 1.94 11.80 -11.83
N LEU A 55 2.97 11.81 -10.98
CA LEU A 55 2.85 12.21 -9.58
C LEU A 55 2.27 13.63 -9.43
N TRP A 56 2.79 14.59 -10.19
CA TRP A 56 2.31 15.98 -10.18
C TRP A 56 0.85 16.09 -10.62
N LEU A 57 0.46 15.40 -11.70
CA LEU A 57 -0.92 15.36 -12.14
C LEU A 57 -1.85 14.78 -11.07
N ARG A 58 -1.41 13.70 -10.39
CA ARG A 58 -2.16 13.11 -9.28
C ARG A 58 -2.28 14.08 -8.11
N MET A 59 -1.21 14.77 -7.72
CA MET A 59 -1.23 15.76 -6.65
C MET A 59 -2.20 16.92 -6.96
N GLN A 60 -2.14 17.46 -8.18
CA GLN A 60 -3.06 18.51 -8.63
C GLN A 60 -4.52 18.04 -8.58
N THR A 61 -4.81 16.84 -9.07
CA THR A 61 -6.16 16.24 -9.03
C THR A 61 -6.68 16.10 -7.59
N LEU A 62 -5.77 15.91 -6.63
CA LEU A 62 -6.11 15.76 -5.22
C LEU A 62 -6.22 17.09 -4.47
N GLY A 63 -6.06 18.23 -5.17
CA GLY A 63 -6.06 19.54 -4.55
C GLY A 63 -4.83 19.80 -3.67
N LEU A 64 -3.77 19.01 -3.84
CA LEU A 64 -2.48 19.31 -3.22
C LEU A 64 -1.84 20.42 -4.04
N THR A 65 -2.01 21.65 -3.56
CA THR A 65 -1.50 22.87 -4.17
C THR A 65 -0.63 23.61 -3.16
N GLY A 66 0.41 24.31 -3.63
CA GLY A 66 1.31 25.08 -2.79
C GLY A 66 2.50 25.58 -3.60
N ILE A 67 3.38 26.35 -2.97
CA ILE A 67 4.64 26.75 -3.62
C ILE A 67 5.57 25.56 -3.56
N TYR A 68 5.70 24.87 -4.69
CA TYR A 68 6.76 23.90 -4.92
C TYR A 68 7.93 24.70 -5.49
N PHE A 69 8.83 25.17 -4.63
CA PHE A 69 10.07 25.78 -5.11
C PHE A 69 10.90 24.70 -5.81
N ASP A 70 11.43 25.02 -6.99
CA ASP A 70 12.54 24.31 -7.61
C ASP A 70 13.88 24.70 -6.95
#